data_AF-A0A1I2FV39-F1
#
_entry.id   AF-A0A1I2FV39-F1
#
_cell.length_a   1.000
_cell.length_b   1.000
_cell.length_c   1.000
_cell.angle_alpha   90.00
_cell.angle_beta   90.00
_cell.angle_gamma   90.00
#
_symmetry.space_group_name_H-M   'P 1'
#
loop_
_entity.id
_entity.type
_entity.pdbx_description
1 polymer ?
#
loop_
_entity_poly.entity_id
_entity_poly.type
_entity_poly.pdbx_seq_one_letter_code
_entity_poly.pdbx_strand_id
1 'polypeptide(L)'
;MEWQGWFTLSLCVAVLMALVFTRVGPHLIMIGALTILSAGGILNANDALSGFSNSGLITVAGMFVVAARMHASGAIDLLVNNLLGRPGTSRATEPDVLAGCISKQLSQ
;
A
#
# COMPACT_ATOMS: atom_id res chain seq x y z
N MET A 1 -16.11 -1.54 35.28
CA MET A 1 -15.53 -2.77 34.72
C MET A 1 -16.37 -3.33 33.57
N GLU A 2 -17.71 -3.32 33.63
CA GLU A 2 -18.52 -3.78 32.48
C GLU A 2 -18.73 -2.71 31.37
N TRP A 3 -18.91 -1.44 31.74
CA TRP A 3 -19.23 -0.37 30.78
C TRP A 3 -18.15 -0.16 29.71
N GLN A 4 -16.88 -0.24 30.10
CA GLN A 4 -15.74 -0.12 29.18
C GLN A 4 -15.71 -1.26 28.15
N GLY A 5 -16.07 -2.48 28.57
CA GLY A 5 -16.10 -3.65 27.71
C GLY A 5 -17.21 -3.56 26.66
N TRP A 6 -18.41 -3.14 27.06
CA TRP A 6 -19.54 -3.03 26.14
C TRP A 6 -19.32 -1.94 25.08
N PHE A 7 -18.66 -0.83 25.47
CA PHE A 7 -18.28 0.23 24.54
C PHE A 7 -17.27 -0.26 23.49
N THR A 8 -16.20 -0.94 23.90
CA THR A 8 -15.22 -1.52 22.97
C THR A 8 -15.85 -2.56 22.05
N LEU A 9 -16.72 -3.42 22.58
CA LEU A 9 -17.43 -4.43 21.80
C LEU A 9 -18.34 -3.79 20.75
N SER A 10 -19.13 -2.79 21.15
CA SER A 10 -19.98 -2.02 20.24
C SER A 10 -19.17 -1.31 19.16
N LEU A 11 -18.02 -0.72 19.52
CA LEU A 11 -17.16 -0.06 18.55
C LEU A 11 -16.54 -1.07 17.57
N CYS A 12 -16.11 -2.24 18.06
CA CYS A 12 -15.55 -3.29 17.20
C CYS A 12 -16.58 -3.78 16.17
N VAL A 13 -17.83 -4.01 16.60
CA VAL A 13 -18.93 -4.36 15.69
C VAL A 13 -19.21 -3.23 14.70
N ALA A 14 -19.20 -1.97 15.15
CA ALA A 14 -19.39 -0.81 14.28
C ALA A 14 -18.29 -0.71 13.21
N VAL A 15 -17.03 -0.99 13.56
CA VAL A 15 -15.90 -1.02 12.62
C VAL A 15 -16.04 -2.15 11.60
N LEU A 16 -16.41 -3.34 12.05
CA LEU A 16 -16.65 -4.47 11.16
C LEU A 16 -17.80 -4.18 10.18
N MET A 17 -18.92 -3.62 10.66
CA MET A 17 -20.00 -3.17 9.77
C MET A 17 -19.52 -2.07 8.82
N ALA A 18 -18.76 -1.09 9.31
CA ALA A 18 -18.22 -0.03 8.47
C ALA A 18 -17.34 -0.61 7.35
N LEU A 19 -16.48 -1.59 7.63
CA LEU A 19 -15.67 -2.27 6.61
C LEU A 19 -16.52 -3.00 5.56
N VAL A 20 -17.66 -3.58 5.95
CA VAL A 20 -18.55 -4.28 5.02
C VAL A 20 -19.33 -3.31 4.13
N PHE A 21 -19.82 -2.19 4.68
CA PHE A 21 -20.65 -1.23 3.94
C PHE A 21 -19.86 -0.17 3.17
N THR A 22 -18.60 0.05 3.49
CA THR A 22 -17.82 1.21 3.00
C THR A 22 -16.89 0.85 1.84
N ARG A 23 -16.93 1.66 0.77
CA ARG A 23 -15.99 1.65 -0.38
C ARG A 23 -14.66 2.39 -0.12
N VAL A 24 -14.53 3.06 1.03
CA VAL A 24 -13.33 3.79 1.46
C VAL A 24 -12.24 2.80 1.90
N GLY A 25 -10.97 3.18 1.69
CA GLY A 25 -9.81 2.38 2.07
C GLY A 25 -9.88 1.89 3.53
N PRO A 26 -9.76 0.57 3.80
CA PRO A 26 -9.88 -0.01 5.14
C PRO A 26 -8.93 0.63 6.18
N HIS A 27 -7.79 1.13 5.70
CA HIS A 27 -6.80 1.81 6.52
C HIS A 27 -7.35 3.06 7.23
N LEU A 28 -8.19 3.84 6.56
CA LEU A 28 -8.79 5.05 7.13
C LEU A 28 -9.80 4.72 8.24
N ILE A 29 -10.58 3.65 8.04
CA ILE A 29 -11.56 3.19 9.03
C ILE A 29 -10.84 2.70 10.29
N MET A 30 -9.75 1.96 10.13
CA MET A 30 -8.93 1.47 11.25
C MET A 30 -8.27 2.61 12.04
N ILE A 31 -7.69 3.62 11.36
CA ILE A 31 -7.12 4.79 12.05
C ILE A 31 -8.22 5.55 12.81
N GLY A 32 -9.38 5.78 12.19
CA GLY A 32 -10.50 6.46 12.83
C GLY A 32 -11.03 5.72 14.06
N ALA A 33 -11.18 4.39 13.97
CA ALA A 33 -11.58 3.55 15.09
C ALA A 33 -10.62 3.67 16.28
N LEU A 34 -9.31 3.64 16.01
CA LEU A 34 -8.29 3.78 17.03
C LEU A 34 -8.30 5.18 17.66
N THR A 35 -8.50 6.24 16.86
CA THR A 35 -8.64 7.61 17.37
C THR A 35 -9.84 7.74 18.29
N ILE A 36 -10.99 7.16 17.93
CA ILE A 36 -12.21 7.19 18.75
C ILE A 36 -12.00 6.41 20.06
N LEU A 37 -11.36 5.24 19.99
CA LEU A 37 -11.10 4.41 21.16
C LEU A 37 -10.07 5.04 22.12
N SER A 38 -9.06 5.72 21.57
CA SER A 38 -8.06 6.47 22.36
C SER A 38 -8.65 7.75 22.97
N ALA A 39 -9.48 8.49 22.22
CA ALA A 39 -10.20 9.66 22.74
C ALA A 39 -11.20 9.30 23.84
N GLY A 40 -11.78 8.10 23.80
CA GLY A 40 -12.63 7.56 24.85
C GLY A 40 -11.91 7.21 26.15
N GLY A 41 -10.57 7.31 26.22
CA GLY A 41 -9.78 7.03 27.43
C GLY A 41 -9.79 5.57 27.86
N ILE A 42 -10.42 4.68 27.08
CA ILE A 42 -10.48 3.23 27.32
C ILE A 42 -9.13 2.57 27.00
N LEU A 43 -8.40 3.12 26.02
CA LEU A 43 -7.13 2.58 25.54
C LEU A 43 -6.04 3.65 25.59
N ASN A 44 -4.92 3.35 26.27
CA ASN A 44 -3.79 4.27 26.36
C ASN A 44 -3.07 4.37 25.00
N ALA A 45 -2.42 5.51 24.72
CA ALA A 45 -1.70 5.71 23.46
C ALA A 45 -0.57 4.67 23.26
N ASN A 46 0.05 4.20 24.35
CA ASN A 46 1.06 3.13 24.28
C ASN A 46 0.46 1.80 23.81
N ASP A 47 -0.70 1.41 24.32
CA ASP A 47 -1.39 0.17 23.91
C ASP A 47 -1.86 0.27 22.45
N ALA A 48 -2.34 1.45 22.04
CA ALA A 48 -2.71 1.72 20.65
C ALA A 48 -1.50 1.62 19.68
N LEU A 49 -0.34 2.18 20.04
CA LEU A 49 0.89 2.10 19.23
C LEU A 49 1.53 0.71 19.22
N SER A 50 1.28 -0.10 20.25
CA SER A 50 1.77 -1.49 20.31
C SER A 50 1.24 -2.34 19.14
N GLY A 51 -0.01 -2.08 18.71
CA GLY A 51 -0.61 -2.73 17.54
C GLY A 51 0.06 -2.33 16.23
N PHE A 52 0.53 -1.09 16.10
CA PHE A 52 1.28 -0.61 14.94
C PHE A 52 2.72 -1.14 14.88
N SER A 53 3.32 -1.43 16.04
CA SER A 53 4.66 -2.02 16.14
C SER A 53 4.70 -3.53 15.84
N ASN A 54 3.62 -4.09 15.30
CA ASN A 54 3.55 -5.49 14.94
C ASN A 54 4.42 -5.77 13.70
N SER A 55 5.22 -6.85 13.77
CA SER A 55 6.06 -7.30 12.65
C SER A 55 5.28 -7.46 11.34
N GLY A 56 4.01 -7.88 11.41
CA GLY A 56 3.12 -7.97 10.25
C GLY A 56 2.91 -6.63 9.53
N LEU A 57 2.63 -5.54 10.25
CA LEU A 57 2.43 -4.23 9.62
C LEU A 57 3.73 -3.69 9.02
N ILE A 58 4.86 -3.92 9.70
CA ILE A 58 6.17 -3.49 9.21
C ILE A 58 6.53 -4.23 7.91
N THR A 59 6.26 -5.53 7.82
CA THR A 59 6.52 -6.31 6.59
C THR A 59 5.64 -5.87 5.42
N VAL A 60 4.34 -5.65 5.65
CA VAL A 60 3.43 -5.13 4.63
C VAL A 60 3.88 -3.75 4.14
N ALA A 61 4.29 -2.85 5.06
CA ALA A 61 4.84 -1.55 4.70
C ALA A 61 6.09 -1.68 3.83
N GLY A 62 7.00 -2.60 4.17
CA GLY A 62 8.18 -2.91 3.36
C GLY A 62 7.83 -3.37 1.94
N MET A 63 6.88 -4.31 1.82
CA MET A 63 6.42 -4.80 0.52
C MET A 63 5.75 -3.69 -0.32
N PHE A 64 4.99 -2.79 0.31
CA PHE A 64 4.40 -1.63 -0.39
C PHE A 64 5.47 -0.68 -0.94
N VAL A 65 6.54 -0.42 -0.18
CA VAL A 65 7.68 0.40 -0.65
C VAL A 65 8.39 -0.28 -1.82
N VAL A 66 8.62 -1.60 -1.74
CA VAL A 66 9.24 -2.37 -2.83
C VAL A 66 8.37 -2.32 -4.08
N ALA A 67 7.06 -2.57 -3.95
CA ALA A 67 6.12 -2.51 -5.06
C ALA A 67 6.08 -1.12 -5.72
N ALA A 68 6.02 -0.05 -4.92
CA ALA A 68 6.05 1.32 -5.42
C ALA A 68 7.38 1.63 -6.16
N ARG A 69 8.52 1.18 -5.64
CA ARG A 69 9.84 1.33 -6.31
C ARG A 69 9.89 0.60 -7.64
N MET A 70 9.42 -0.64 -7.68
CA MET A 70 9.36 -1.43 -8.92
C MET A 70 8.47 -0.76 -9.97
N HIS A 71 7.35 -0.18 -9.55
CA HIS A 71 6.44 0.53 -10.44
C HIS A 71 7.04 1.86 -10.94
N ALA A 72 7.68 2.64 -10.06
CA ALA A 72 8.30 3.92 -10.41
C ALA A 72 9.49 3.79 -11.38
N SER A 73 10.28 2.72 -11.27
CA SER A 73 11.41 2.46 -12.18
C SER A 73 11.00 1.88 -13.54
N GLY A 74 9.72 1.54 -13.78
CA GLY A 74 9.30 0.81 -14.99
C GLY A 74 9.95 -0.57 -15.12
N ALA A 75 10.54 -1.08 -14.02
CA ALA A 75 11.29 -2.33 -14.01
C ALA A 75 10.39 -3.53 -14.36
N ILE A 76 9.09 -3.44 -14.06
CA ILE A 76 8.09 -4.45 -14.39
C ILE A 76 7.96 -4.57 -15.92
N ASP A 77 7.94 -3.45 -16.65
CA ASP A 77 7.80 -3.44 -18.10
C ASP A 77 9.08 -3.95 -18.80
N LEU A 78 10.25 -3.57 -18.27
CA LEU A 78 11.55 -4.10 -18.72
C LEU A 78 11.68 -5.61 -18.44
N LEU A 79 11.22 -6.06 -17.27
CA LEU A 79 11.24 -7.48 -16.90
C LEU A 79 10.30 -8.27 -17.80
N VAL A 80 9.08 -7.77 -18.07
CA VAL A 80 8.13 -8.40 -18.98
C VAL A 80 8.66 -8.42 -20.42
N ASN A 81 9.21 -7.31 -20.94
CA ASN A 81 9.73 -7.27 -22.30
C ASN A 81 11.00 -8.14 -22.48
N ASN A 82 11.81 -8.33 -21.42
CA ASN A 82 13.03 -9.13 -21.44
C ASN A 82 12.78 -10.63 -21.14
N LEU A 83 11.90 -10.98 -20.19
CA LEU A 83 11.57 -12.39 -19.89
C LEU A 83 10.52 -12.97 -20.85
N LEU A 84 9.51 -12.18 -21.23
CA LEU A 84 8.45 -12.59 -22.16
C LEU A 84 8.80 -12.29 -23.62
N GLY A 85 10.09 -12.06 -23.88
CA GLY A 85 10.66 -11.70 -25.18
C GLY A 85 9.91 -12.32 -26.34
N ARG A 86 9.36 -11.43 -27.17
CA ARG A 86 8.78 -11.70 -28.48
C ARG A 86 9.77 -12.57 -29.30
N PRO A 87 9.41 -13.78 -29.73
CA PRO A 87 10.17 -14.48 -30.74
C PRO A 87 9.49 -14.35 -32.12
N GLY A 88 10.24 -13.83 -33.09
CA GLY A 88 9.88 -13.71 -34.50
C GLY A 88 9.73 -12.24 -34.90
N THR A 89 10.65 -11.60 -35.59
CA THR A 89 11.35 -12.08 -36.78
C THR A 89 12.54 -11.16 -37.07
N SER A 90 13.67 -11.79 -37.44
CA SER A 90 14.77 -11.31 -38.28
C SER A 90 15.04 -9.81 -38.42
N ARG A 91 16.29 -9.47 -38.08
CA ARG A 91 17.21 -8.73 -38.97
C ARG A 91 16.60 -7.50 -39.64
N ALA A 92 16.53 -6.36 -38.94
CA ALA A 92 16.65 -5.04 -39.56
C ALA A 92 16.74 -3.95 -38.48
N THR A 93 17.90 -3.29 -38.46
CA THR A 93 18.07 -1.86 -38.18
C THR A 93 17.98 -1.41 -36.71
N GLU A 94 19.16 -1.29 -36.11
CA GLU A 94 19.51 -0.18 -35.22
C GLU A 94 19.20 1.15 -35.93
N PRO A 95 18.15 1.89 -35.53
CA PRO A 95 18.39 3.27 -35.12
C PRO A 95 17.52 3.77 -33.94
N ASP A 96 16.54 3.01 -33.44
CA ASP A 96 15.45 3.58 -32.62
C ASP A 96 15.81 3.80 -31.14
N VAL A 97 16.76 3.01 -30.60
CA VAL A 97 17.21 3.14 -29.21
C VAL A 97 17.99 4.44 -28.97
N LEU A 98 18.59 5.03 -30.02
CA LEU A 98 19.28 6.33 -29.92
C LEU A 98 18.30 7.52 -29.96
N ALA A 99 17.16 7.40 -30.63
CA ALA A 99 16.18 8.48 -30.75
C ALA A 99 15.45 8.77 -29.43
N GLY A 100 15.17 7.73 -28.63
CA GLY A 100 14.54 7.88 -27.31
C GLY A 100 15.44 8.59 -26.28
N CYS A 101 16.76 8.42 -26.38
CA CYS A 101 17.71 9.06 -25.46
C CYS A 101 17.85 10.58 -25.73
N ILE A 102 17.78 11.00 -27.00
CA ILE A 102 17.87 12.41 -27.40
C ILE A 102 16.61 13.20 -27.02
N SER A 103 15.41 12.61 -27.16
CA SER A 103 14.16 13.29 -26.78
C SER A 103 14.05 13.55 -25.27
N LYS A 104 14.54 12.62 -24.44
CA LYS A 104 14.50 12.76 -22.98
C LYS A 104 15.53 13.75 -22.43
N GLN A 105 16.58 14.06 -23.20
CA GLN A 105 17.59 15.07 -22.87
C GLN A 105 17.20 16.48 -23.32
N LEU A 106 16.23 16.62 -24.23
CA LEU A 106 15.71 17.90 -24.73
C LEU A 106 14.51 18.44 -23.91
N SER A 107 13.93 17.62 -23.04
CA SER A 107 12.82 18.00 -22.12
C SER A 107 13.28 18.11 -20.65
N GLN A 108 14.57 18.37 -20.44
CA GLN A 108 15.17 18.94 -19.23
C GLN A 108 15.83 20.26 -19.63
#